data_AF-A0A0T5VN75-F1
#
_entry.id   AF-A0A0T5VN75-F1
#
_cell.length_a   1.000
_cell.length_b   1.000
_cell.length_c   1.000
_cell.angle_alpha   90.00
_cell.angle_beta   90.00
_cell.angle_gamma   90.00
#
_symmetry.space_group_name_H-M   'P 1'
#
loop_
_entity.id
_entity.type
_entity.pdbx_description
1 polymer ?
#
loop_
_entity_poly.entity_id
_entity_poly.type
_entity_poly.pdbx_seq_one_letter_code
_entity_poly.pdbx_strand_id
1 'polypeptide(L)'
;MEDVLALKTKNVAGNIRKIREYRDYTQDYLAAKLKISQNAYSKIELGYSKLTIDRLFQIAAILEVEVSHLLTLNHNDLIKIIADDENRTAAAS
;
A
#
# COMPACT_ATOMS: atom_id res chain seq x y z
N MET A 1 17.56 -4.54 -16.84
CA MET A 1 16.18 -4.02 -16.95
C MET A 1 15.21 -4.85 -16.11
N GLU A 2 15.31 -6.19 -16.13
CA GLU A 2 14.53 -7.07 -15.23
C GLU A 2 14.74 -6.75 -13.74
N ASP A 3 15.97 -6.45 -13.34
CA ASP A 3 16.33 -6.16 -11.94
C ASP A 3 15.66 -4.87 -11.41
N VAL A 4 15.52 -3.86 -12.27
CA VAL A 4 14.87 -2.58 -11.91
C VAL A 4 13.36 -2.76 -11.72
N LEU A 5 12.72 -3.60 -12.54
CA LEU A 5 11.28 -3.88 -12.41
C LEU A 5 10.97 -4.68 -11.13
N ALA A 6 11.82 -5.66 -10.79
CA ALA A 6 11.70 -6.41 -9.55
C ALA A 6 11.84 -5.49 -8.33
N LEU A 7 12.81 -4.57 -8.35
CA LEU A 7 12.99 -3.59 -7.29
C LEU A 7 11.78 -2.66 -7.14
N LYS A 8 11.25 -2.12 -8.25
CA LYS A 8 10.05 -1.28 -8.24
C LYS A 8 8.84 -2.02 -7.65
N THR A 9 8.62 -3.27 -8.06
CA THR A 9 7.53 -4.11 -7.52
C THR A 9 7.69 -4.34 -6.01
N LYS A 10 8.91 -4.61 -5.56
CA LYS A 10 9.22 -4.81 -4.13
C LYS A 10 8.98 -3.53 -3.33
N ASN A 11 9.28 -2.36 -3.88
CA ASN A 11 8.98 -1.08 -3.23
C ASN A 11 7.47 -0.88 -3.07
N VAL A 12 6.67 -1.15 -4.11
CA VAL A 12 5.21 -1.06 -4.02
C VAL A 12 4.65 -1.98 -2.92
N ALA A 13 5.09 -3.23 -2.89
CA ALA A 13 4.72 -4.18 -1.84
C ALA A 13 5.12 -3.70 -0.43
N GLY A 14 6.32 -3.13 -0.30
CA GLY A 14 6.81 -2.54 0.94
C GLY A 14 6.01 -1.32 1.39
N ASN A 15 5.56 -0.47 0.46
CA ASN A 15 4.72 0.69 0.75
C ASN A 15 3.37 0.27 1.29
N ILE A 16 2.71 -0.72 0.65
CA ILE A 16 1.44 -1.29 1.12
C ILE A 16 1.57 -1.73 2.58
N ARG A 17 2.64 -2.47 2.90
CA ARG A 17 2.92 -2.94 4.26
C ARG A 17 3.11 -1.79 5.26
N LYS A 18 3.92 -0.79 4.91
CA LYS A 18 4.22 0.35 5.80
C LYS A 18 2.97 1.16 6.12
N ILE A 19 2.14 1.41 5.11
CA ILE A 19 0.90 2.16 5.27
C ILE A 19 -0.10 1.36 6.11
N ARG A 20 -0.21 0.05 5.86
CA ARG A 20 -1.00 -0.86 6.71
C ARG A 20 -0.59 -0.77 8.18
N GLU A 21 0.71 -0.86 8.44
CA GLU A 21 1.26 -0.80 9.81
C GLU A 21 1.03 0.59 10.44
N TYR A 22 1.15 1.66 9.67
CA TYR A 22 0.81 3.02 10.12
C TYR A 22 -0.67 3.18 10.48
N ARG A 23 -1.57 2.47 9.80
CA ARG A 23 -3.01 2.42 10.09
C ARG A 23 -3.38 1.46 11.24
N ASP A 24 -2.40 0.80 11.86
CA ASP A 24 -2.61 -0.27 12.85
C ASP A 24 -3.51 -1.43 12.35
N TYR A 25 -3.49 -1.68 11.03
CA TYR A 25 -4.31 -2.73 10.43
C TYR A 25 -3.58 -4.08 10.41
N THR A 26 -4.30 -5.14 10.76
CA THR A 26 -3.79 -6.52 10.64
C THR A 26 -3.83 -7.00 9.19
N GLN A 27 -3.00 -8.00 8.85
CA GLN A 27 -3.07 -8.64 7.54
C GLN A 27 -4.43 -9.33 7.32
N ASP A 28 -5.02 -9.90 8.38
CA ASP A 28 -6.36 -10.49 8.33
C ASP A 28 -7.44 -9.46 7.98
N TYR A 29 -7.34 -8.24 8.50
CA TYR A 29 -8.28 -7.15 8.18
C TYR A 29 -8.28 -6.83 6.69
N LEU A 30 -7.11 -6.61 6.07
CA LEU A 30 -7.05 -6.35 4.62
C LEU A 30 -7.47 -7.56 3.81
N ALA A 31 -7.04 -8.76 4.19
CA ALA A 31 -7.42 -9.98 3.51
C ALA A 31 -8.94 -10.16 3.48
N ALA A 32 -9.62 -9.92 4.61
CA ALA A 32 -11.07 -9.96 4.71
C ALA A 32 -11.75 -8.93 3.80
N LYS A 33 -11.27 -7.67 3.81
CA LYS A 33 -11.81 -6.60 2.93
C LYS A 33 -11.61 -6.89 1.44
N LEU A 34 -10.51 -7.54 1.08
CA LEU A 34 -10.18 -7.94 -0.29
C LEU A 34 -10.79 -9.28 -0.72
N LYS A 35 -11.47 -9.99 0.20
CA LYS A 35 -12.04 -11.33 0.01
C LYS A 35 -11.01 -12.36 -0.46
N ILE A 36 -9.84 -12.36 0.18
CA ILE A 36 -8.75 -13.31 -0.06
C ILE A 36 -8.27 -13.91 1.27
N SER A 37 -7.45 -14.96 1.23
CA SER A 37 -6.83 -15.49 2.44
C SER A 37 -5.73 -14.55 2.96
N GLN A 38 -5.47 -14.59 4.27
CA GLN A 38 -4.35 -13.86 4.87
C GLN A 38 -3.01 -14.22 4.23
N ASN A 39 -2.79 -15.49 3.88
CA ASN A 39 -1.59 -15.93 3.17
C ASN A 39 -1.48 -15.30 1.77
N ALA A 40 -2.59 -15.17 1.04
CA ALA A 40 -2.60 -14.49 -0.26
C ALA A 40 -2.25 -13.00 -0.10
N TYR A 41 -2.76 -12.34 0.94
CA TYR A 41 -2.39 -10.95 1.25
C TYR A 41 -0.92 -10.81 1.69
N SER A 42 -0.41 -11.73 2.50
CA SER A 42 1.01 -11.76 2.90
C SER A 42 1.93 -11.86 1.68
N LYS A 43 1.58 -12.69 0.68
CA LYS A 43 2.32 -12.78 -0.59
C LYS A 43 2.30 -11.47 -1.40
N ILE A 44 1.27 -10.64 -1.27
CA ILE A 44 1.23 -9.30 -1.85
C ILE A 44 2.29 -8.42 -1.18
N GLU A 45 2.32 -8.36 0.15
CA GLU A 45 3.29 -7.54 0.90
C GLU A 45 4.74 -8.01 0.76
N LEU A 46 4.94 -9.29 0.41
CA LEU A 46 6.26 -9.87 0.09
C LEU A 46 6.68 -9.67 -1.37
N GLY A 47 5.78 -9.18 -2.24
CA GLY A 47 6.04 -9.03 -3.67
C GLY A 47 6.05 -10.33 -4.47
N TYR A 48 5.52 -11.42 -3.90
CA TYR A 48 5.41 -12.74 -4.55
C TYR A 48 4.15 -12.90 -5.40
N SER A 49 3.19 -11.98 -5.27
CA SER A 49 1.98 -11.94 -6.09
C SER A 49 2.06 -10.83 -7.12
N LYS A 50 1.66 -11.12 -8.37
CA LYS A 50 1.45 -10.08 -9.38
C LYS A 50 0.20 -9.28 -8.99
N LEU A 51 0.37 -7.98 -8.80
CA LEU A 51 -0.73 -7.07 -8.49
C LEU A 51 -1.39 -6.59 -9.79
N THR A 52 -2.71 -6.67 -9.86
CA THR A 52 -3.47 -5.98 -10.92
C THR A 52 -3.72 -4.52 -10.53
N ILE A 53 -4.02 -3.68 -11.52
CA ILE A 53 -4.36 -2.27 -11.28
C ILE A 53 -5.62 -2.15 -10.41
N ASP A 54 -6.66 -2.95 -10.69
CA ASP A 54 -7.88 -2.96 -9.85
C ASP A 54 -7.57 -3.29 -8.40
N ARG A 55 -6.66 -4.25 -8.17
CA ARG A 55 -6.27 -4.63 -6.81
C ARG A 55 -5.47 -3.54 -6.12
N LEU A 56 -4.62 -2.82 -6.86
CA LEU A 56 -3.89 -1.66 -6.35
C LEU A 56 -4.86 -0.57 -5.84
N PHE A 57 -5.87 -0.23 -6.64
CA PHE A 57 -6.89 0.74 -6.26
C PHE A 57 -7.74 0.29 -5.08
N GLN A 58 -8.13 -0.99 -5.02
CA GLN A 58 -8.84 -1.54 -3.86
C GLN A 58 -8.01 -1.43 -2.58
N ILE A 59 -6.72 -1.76 -2.64
CA ILE A 59 -5.82 -1.66 -1.50
C ILE A 59 -5.68 -0.20 -1.06
N ALA A 60 -5.46 0.73 -1.99
CA ALA A 60 -5.38 2.16 -1.69
C ALA A 60 -6.65 2.68 -1.00
N ALA A 61 -7.83 2.28 -1.50
CA ALA A 61 -9.11 2.65 -0.91
C ALA A 61 -9.30 2.11 0.51
N ILE A 62 -8.91 0.85 0.79
CA ILE A 62 -9.02 0.29 2.15
C ILE A 62 -8.01 0.93 3.10
N LEU A 63 -6.84 1.31 2.60
CA LEU A 63 -5.79 1.98 3.38
C LEU A 63 -6.03 3.50 3.51
N GLU A 64 -7.08 4.03 2.88
CA GLU A 64 -7.45 5.45 2.93
C GLU A 64 -6.30 6.35 2.49
N VAL A 65 -5.70 6.02 1.34
CA VAL A 65 -4.60 6.80 0.75
C VAL A 65 -4.77 6.91 -0.77
N GLU A 66 -4.17 7.94 -1.35
CA GLU A 66 -4.01 8.04 -2.81
C GLU A 66 -3.15 6.88 -3.34
N VAL A 67 -3.52 6.36 -4.51
CA VAL A 67 -2.80 5.22 -5.11
C VAL A 67 -1.33 5.56 -5.42
N SER A 68 -1.04 6.84 -5.65
CA SER A 68 0.30 7.37 -5.89
C SER A 68 1.24 7.08 -4.71
N HIS A 69 0.73 7.06 -3.47
CA HIS A 69 1.52 6.76 -2.27
C HIS A 69 2.02 5.32 -2.27
N LEU A 70 1.29 4.39 -2.90
CA LEU A 70 1.73 3.02 -3.07
C LEU A 70 2.89 2.91 -4.06
N LEU A 71 3.05 3.88 -4.96
CA LEU A 71 4.03 3.88 -6.05
C LEU A 71 5.32 4.68 -5.74
N THR A 72 5.36 5.39 -4.62
CA THR A 72 6.49 6.24 -4.23
C THR A 72 7.78 5.44 -3.97
N LEU A 73 8.91 5.95 -4.45
CA LEU A 73 10.22 5.28 -4.32
C LEU A 73 10.99 5.67 -3.04
N ASN A 74 10.72 6.85 -2.47
CA ASN A 74 11.36 7.29 -1.24
C ASN A 74 10.50 6.94 -0.02
N HIS A 75 10.93 5.91 0.70
CA HIS A 75 10.19 5.42 1.86
C HIS A 75 10.20 6.37 3.07
N ASN A 76 11.23 7.22 3.20
CA ASN A 76 11.36 8.12 4.35
C ASN A 76 10.31 9.24 4.32
N ASP A 77 9.80 9.55 3.14
CA ASP A 77 8.83 10.63 2.95
C ASP A 77 7.38 10.11 2.98
N LEU A 78 7.15 8.79 2.87
CA LEU A 78 5.82 8.21 2.79
C LEU A 78 4.89 8.63 3.93
N ILE A 79 5.33 8.46 5.17
CA ILE A 79 4.51 8.78 6.35
C ILE A 79 4.26 10.29 6.44
N LYS A 80 5.23 11.11 6.06
CA LYS A 80 5.08 12.56 6.02
C LYS A 80 4.05 12.97 4.97
N ILE A 81 4.14 12.41 3.76
CA ILE A 81 3.20 12.68 2.66
C ILE A 81 1.77 12.32 3.09
N ILE A 82 1.57 11.15 3.70
CA ILE A 82 0.24 10.72 4.16
C ILE A 82 -0.30 11.66 5.25
N ALA A 83 0.52 12.00 6.24
CA ALA A 83 0.12 12.90 7.32
C ALA A 83 -0.18 14.33 6.80
N ASP A 84 0.60 14.82 5.84
CA ASP A 84 0.38 16.13 5.21
C ASP A 84 -0.92 16.16 4.40
N ASP A 85 -1.22 15.09 3.66
CA ASP A 85 -2.46 14.97 2.88
C ASP A 85 -3.69 14.94 3.80
N GLU A 86 -3.64 14.17 4.89
CA GLU A 86 -4.70 14.15 5.91
C GLU A 86 -4.97 15.52 6.52
N ASN A 87 -3.90 16.28 6.80
CA ASN A 87 -4.03 17.64 7.32
C ASN A 87 -4.66 18.59 6.29
N ARG A 88 -4.38 18.41 4.99
CA ARG A 88 -5.00 19.20 3.92
C ARG A 88 -6.49 18.89 3.74
N THR A 89 -6.90 17.62 3.78
CA THR A 89 -8.33 17.24 3.72
C THR A 89 -9.08 17.71 4.95
N ALA A 90 -8.48 17.63 6.14
CA ALA A 90 -9.06 18.16 7.37
C ALA A 90 -9.23 19.69 7.34
N ALA A 91 -8.27 20.43 6.77
CA ALA A 91 -8.35 21.88 6.63
C ALA A 91 -9.32 22.37 5.54
N ALA A 92 -9.71 21.50 4.60
CA ALA A 92 -10.66 21.80 3.52
C ALA A 92 -12.12 21.43 3.85
N SER A 93 -12.36 20.84 5.03
CA SER A 93 -13.67 20.42 5.54
C SER A 93 -14.18 21.39 6.60
#